data_AF-A0A848X716-F1
#
_entry.id   AF-A0A848X716-F1
#
_cell.length_a   1.000
_cell.length_b   1.000
_cell.length_c   1.000
_cell.angle_alpha   90.00
_cell.angle_beta   90.00
_cell.angle_gamma   90.00
#
_symmetry.space_group_name_H-M   'P 1'
#
loop_
_entity.id
_entity.type
_entity.pdbx_description
1 polymer ?
#
loop_
_entity_poly.entity_id
_entity_poly.type
_entity_poly.pdbx_seq_one_letter_code
_entity_poly.pdbx_strand_id
1 'polypeptide(L)'
;MRPLPRTSRHLDHLGTEGCVGRSEKKLLHGTLDTLVLKTLSHGERHGYAIARWIEQETDEAILVEEGSLYPALYRLEKKDLLQSRWGVSELDRRAKFYALTDRGRQALDESTAEWLRFSDAVRSILAPGS
;
A
#
# COMPACT_ATOMS: atom_id res chain seq x y z
N MET A 1 -57.34 16.91 24.15
CA MET A 1 -56.63 18.20 24.19
C MET A 1 -55.31 17.98 24.94
N ARG A 2 -54.14 18.17 24.31
CA ARG A 2 -52.79 17.95 24.87
C ARG A 2 -52.39 19.10 25.83
N PRO A 3 -51.47 18.88 26.79
CA PRO A 3 -50.07 19.18 26.51
C PRO A 3 -49.05 18.15 27.05
N LEU A 4 -47.90 18.10 26.38
CA LEU A 4 -46.67 17.38 26.76
C LEU A 4 -45.81 18.25 27.69
N PRO A 5 -45.04 17.67 28.63
CA PRO A 5 -43.92 18.37 29.25
C PRO A 5 -42.69 18.39 28.34
N ARG A 6 -42.07 19.57 28.27
CA ARG A 6 -40.83 19.88 27.56
C ARG A 6 -39.65 19.33 28.36
N THR A 7 -38.87 18.43 27.78
CA THR A 7 -37.51 18.16 28.26
C THR A 7 -36.52 18.71 27.25
N SER A 8 -35.88 19.80 27.68
CA SER A 8 -34.63 20.29 27.13
C SER A 8 -33.54 19.26 27.44
N ARG A 9 -32.91 18.73 26.39
CA ARG A 9 -31.54 18.23 26.44
C ARG A 9 -30.97 18.24 25.04
N HIS A 10 -30.62 19.44 24.58
CA HIS A 10 -29.66 19.57 23.50
C HIS A 10 -28.30 19.22 24.13
N LEU A 11 -27.87 17.97 23.98
CA LEU A 11 -26.48 17.60 24.19
C LEU A 11 -25.76 17.84 22.87
N ASP A 12 -24.78 18.72 22.94
CA ASP A 12 -23.73 18.89 21.96
C ASP A 12 -22.91 17.60 21.88
N HIS A 13 -22.91 16.95 20.72
CA HIS A 13 -21.84 16.04 20.34
C HIS A 13 -21.36 16.42 18.95
N LEU A 14 -20.34 17.29 18.95
CA LEU A 14 -19.42 17.51 17.85
C LEU A 14 -18.75 16.16 17.52
N GLY A 15 -19.22 15.52 16.46
CA GLY A 15 -18.52 14.42 15.80
C GLY A 15 -17.24 14.95 15.18
N THR A 16 -16.15 14.94 15.96
CA THR A 16 -14.79 15.14 15.47
C THR A 16 -14.18 13.77 15.22
N GLU A 17 -14.76 12.98 14.31
CA GLU A 17 -14.12 11.74 13.87
C GLU A 17 -13.15 12.08 12.73
N GLY A 18 -11.88 12.10 13.11
CA GLY A 18 -10.79 12.70 12.37
C GLY A 18 -10.57 12.15 10.97
N CYS A 19 -10.42 13.09 10.05
CA CYS A 19 -9.84 12.92 8.72
C CYS A 19 -8.39 12.35 8.70
N VAL A 20 -7.81 12.07 9.88
CA VAL A 20 -6.39 11.67 10.06
C VAL A 20 -6.11 10.23 9.60
N GLY A 21 -7.08 9.32 9.61
CA GLY A 21 -6.82 7.91 9.25
C GLY A 21 -6.82 7.55 7.76
N ARG A 22 -7.27 8.45 6.87
CA ARG A 22 -7.48 8.13 5.44
C ARG A 22 -6.28 8.48 4.56
N SER A 23 -5.56 9.55 4.89
CA SER A 23 -4.41 10.04 4.12
C SER A 23 -3.16 9.20 4.40
N GLU A 24 -2.88 8.88 5.67
CA GLU A 24 -1.76 8.02 6.07
C GLU A 24 -1.89 6.63 5.44
N LYS A 25 -3.07 6.01 5.51
CA LYS A 25 -3.33 4.73 4.84
C LYS A 25 -3.16 4.82 3.32
N LYS A 26 -3.56 5.93 2.68
CA LYS A 26 -3.40 6.11 1.23
C LYS A 26 -1.91 6.20 0.84
N LEU A 27 -1.10 6.88 1.64
CA LEU A 27 0.34 6.98 1.43
C LEU A 27 1.01 5.62 1.65
N LEU A 28 0.73 4.94 2.76
CA LEU A 28 1.25 3.60 3.06
C LEU A 28 0.87 2.57 1.97
N HIS A 29 -0.39 2.61 1.50
CA HIS A 29 -0.82 1.76 0.39
C HIS A 29 -0.10 2.11 -0.91
N GLY A 30 0.14 3.39 -1.21
CA GLY A 30 0.87 3.82 -2.40
C GLY A 30 2.34 3.40 -2.38
N THR A 31 2.99 3.49 -1.22
CA THR A 31 4.37 3.05 -1.04
C THR A 31 4.48 1.53 -1.21
N LEU A 32 3.64 0.74 -0.55
CA LEU A 32 3.67 -0.72 -0.69
C LEU A 32 3.34 -1.16 -2.12
N ASP A 33 2.35 -0.55 -2.78
CA ASP A 33 2.03 -0.81 -4.18
C ASP A 33 3.28 -0.59 -5.07
N THR A 34 4.03 0.50 -4.86
CA THR A 34 5.27 0.81 -5.60
C THR A 34 6.38 -0.21 -5.33
N LEU A 35 6.57 -0.62 -4.07
CA LEU A 35 7.57 -1.63 -3.70
C LEU A 35 7.26 -2.99 -4.32
N VAL A 36 5.99 -3.41 -4.35
CA VAL A 36 5.56 -4.65 -5.00
C VAL A 36 5.83 -4.59 -6.51
N LEU A 37 5.45 -3.49 -7.17
CA LEU A 37 5.73 -3.31 -8.60
C LEU A 37 7.25 -3.36 -8.87
N LYS A 38 8.06 -2.68 -8.05
CA LYS A 38 9.52 -2.69 -8.17
C LYS A 38 10.09 -4.09 -8.01
N THR A 39 9.63 -4.84 -7.00
CA THR A 39 10.03 -6.23 -6.76
C THR A 39 9.79 -7.12 -7.99
N LEU A 40 8.62 -6.96 -8.61
CA LEU A 40 8.21 -7.74 -9.79
C LEU A 40 8.84 -7.26 -11.11
N SER A 41 9.52 -6.11 -11.11
CA SER A 41 10.33 -5.67 -12.26
C SER A 41 11.56 -6.56 -12.47
N HIS A 42 11.98 -7.29 -11.45
CA HIS A 42 13.09 -8.24 -11.51
C HIS A 42 12.68 -9.67 -11.93
N GLY A 43 11.39 -9.89 -12.19
CA GLY A 43 10.87 -11.20 -12.58
C GLY A 43 9.62 -11.60 -11.79
N GLU A 44 8.95 -12.63 -12.27
CA GLU A 44 7.76 -13.19 -11.64
C GLU A 44 8.08 -13.82 -10.28
N ARG A 45 7.25 -13.56 -9.27
CA ARG A 45 7.43 -14.08 -7.89
C ARG A 45 6.10 -14.44 -7.25
N HIS A 46 6.11 -15.40 -6.33
CA HIS A 46 4.95 -15.68 -5.48
C HIS A 46 4.89 -14.73 -4.28
N GLY A 47 3.71 -14.58 -3.67
CA GLY A 47 3.44 -13.60 -2.60
C GLY A 47 4.50 -13.58 -1.49
N TYR A 48 4.83 -14.72 -0.90
CA TYR A 48 5.88 -14.80 0.13
C TYR A 48 7.26 -14.29 -0.36
N ALA A 49 7.67 -14.64 -1.59
CA ALA A 49 8.94 -14.17 -2.13
C ALA A 49 8.96 -12.65 -2.38
N ILE A 50 7.79 -12.03 -2.59
CA ILE A 50 7.68 -10.56 -2.70
C ILE A 50 7.96 -9.91 -1.34
N ALA A 51 7.31 -10.36 -0.27
CA ALA A 51 7.56 -9.84 1.08
C ALA A 51 9.04 -9.98 1.48
N ARG A 52 9.59 -11.18 1.29
CA ARG A 52 10.99 -11.47 1.62
C ARG A 52 11.98 -10.61 0.86
N TRP A 53 11.72 -10.35 -0.43
CA TRP A 53 12.59 -9.49 -1.22
C TRP A 53 12.58 -8.04 -0.69
N ILE A 54 11.40 -7.49 -0.35
CA ILE A 54 11.29 -6.15 0.21
C ILE A 54 12.01 -6.05 1.56
N GLU A 55 11.82 -7.02 2.44
CA GLU A 55 12.49 -7.07 3.74
C GLU A 55 14.03 -7.10 3.57
N GLN A 56 14.53 -7.92 2.65
CA GLN A 56 15.96 -8.06 2.40
C GLN A 56 16.57 -6.79 1.78
N GLU A 57 15.93 -6.20 0.78
CA GLU A 57 16.43 -5.02 0.09
C GLU A 57 16.40 -3.76 0.97
N THR A 58 15.63 -3.79 2.05
CA THR A 58 15.50 -2.68 3.01
C THR A 58 16.28 -2.90 4.30
N ASP A 59 17.16 -3.91 4.37
CA ASP A 59 17.88 -4.29 5.59
C ASP A 59 16.93 -4.44 6.80
N GLU A 60 15.78 -5.09 6.57
CA GLU A 60 14.69 -5.31 7.54
C GLU A 60 14.01 -4.02 8.06
N ALA A 61 14.30 -2.85 7.48
CA ALA A 61 13.64 -1.61 7.85
C ALA A 61 12.15 -1.58 7.48
N ILE A 62 11.73 -2.36 6.48
CA ILE A 62 10.33 -2.52 6.09
C ILE A 62 9.93 -3.99 6.21
N LEU A 63 9.11 -4.28 7.23
CA LEU A 63 8.48 -5.59 7.41
C LEU A 63 7.12 -5.62 6.72
N VAL A 64 6.91 -6.63 5.86
CA VAL A 64 5.70 -6.71 5.04
C VAL A 64 4.80 -7.83 5.56
N GLU A 65 3.80 -7.45 6.35
CA GLU A 65 2.80 -8.39 6.85
C GLU A 65 1.88 -8.90 5.75
N GLU A 66 1.44 -10.16 5.86
CA GLU A 66 0.45 -10.76 4.95
C GLU A 66 -0.84 -9.94 4.85
N GLY A 67 -1.30 -9.40 5.99
CA GLY A 67 -2.49 -8.56 6.08
C GLY A 67 -2.41 -7.26 5.26
N SER A 68 -1.20 -6.82 4.90
CA SER A 68 -0.97 -5.66 4.05
C SER A 68 -0.65 -6.05 2.61
N LEU A 69 0.13 -7.12 2.42
CA LEU A 69 0.57 -7.58 1.10
C LEU A 69 -0.58 -8.06 0.23
N TYR A 70 -1.43 -8.96 0.73
CA TYR A 70 -2.46 -9.56 -0.12
C TYR A 70 -3.53 -8.56 -0.58
N PRO A 71 -3.97 -7.61 0.27
CA PRO A 71 -4.80 -6.50 -0.22
C PRO A 71 -4.10 -5.64 -1.28
N ALA A 72 -2.80 -5.40 -1.17
CA ALA A 72 -2.04 -4.66 -2.20
C ALA A 72 -1.99 -5.43 -3.53
N LEU A 73 -1.64 -6.72 -3.49
CA LEU A 73 -1.64 -7.60 -4.67
C LEU A 73 -3.01 -7.62 -5.34
N TYR A 74 -4.09 -7.76 -4.57
CA TYR A 74 -5.45 -7.74 -5.09
C TYR A 74 -5.80 -6.40 -5.77
N ARG A 75 -5.42 -5.26 -5.16
CA ARG A 75 -5.65 -3.94 -5.78
C ARG A 75 -4.87 -3.77 -7.08
N LEU A 76 -3.62 -4.21 -7.11
CA LEU A 76 -2.76 -4.09 -8.28
C LEU A 76 -3.23 -4.98 -9.44
N GLU A 77 -3.69 -6.22 -9.15
CA GLU A 77 -4.36 -7.08 -10.12
C GLU A 77 -5.64 -6.42 -10.65
N LYS A 78 -6.49 -5.87 -9.76
CA LYS A 78 -7.75 -5.19 -10.16
C LYS A 78 -7.52 -3.96 -11.05
N LYS A 79 -6.33 -3.37 -11.00
CA LYS A 79 -5.92 -2.23 -11.85
C LYS A 79 -5.23 -2.66 -13.15
N ASP A 80 -5.17 -3.98 -13.42
CA ASP A 80 -4.44 -4.60 -14.53
C ASP A 80 -2.93 -4.27 -14.53
N LEU A 81 -2.36 -3.99 -13.36
CA LEU A 81 -0.92 -3.74 -13.22
C LEU A 81 -0.15 -5.04 -13.03
N LEU A 82 -0.82 -6.06 -12.49
CA LEU A 82 -0.29 -7.41 -12.30
C LEU A 82 -1.17 -8.42 -13.02
N GLN A 83 -0.52 -9.45 -13.54
CA GLN A 83 -1.15 -10.71 -13.91
C GLN A 83 -0.69 -11.81 -12.96
N SER A 84 -1.46 -12.88 -12.86
CA SER A 84 -1.13 -13.98 -11.98
C SER A 84 -1.44 -15.35 -12.55
N ARG A 85 -0.71 -16.33 -12.06
CA ARG A 85 -0.91 -17.74 -12.38
C ARG A 85 -0.67 -18.62 -11.16
N TRP A 86 -1.34 -19.76 -11.13
CA TRP A 86 -1.00 -20.80 -10.16
C TRP A 86 0.24 -21.55 -10.64
N GLY A 87 1.13 -21.87 -9.71
CA GLY A 87 2.33 -22.66 -9.95
C GLY A 87 2.74 -23.44 -8.70
N VAL A 88 3.87 -24.11 -8.80
CA VAL A 88 4.51 -24.82 -7.69
C VAL A 88 5.70 -23.98 -7.23
N SER A 89 5.78 -23.67 -5.95
CA SER A 89 6.91 -22.95 -5.36
C SER A 89 8.13 -23.85 -5.18
N GLU A 90 9.27 -23.26 -4.81
CA GLU A 90 10.50 -24.00 -4.49
C GLU A 90 10.32 -25.00 -3.32
N LEU A 91 9.26 -24.81 -2.51
CA LEU A 91 8.91 -25.68 -1.39
C LEU A 91 7.88 -26.76 -1.77
N ASP A 92 7.70 -27.03 -3.06
CA ASP A 92 6.74 -28.00 -3.62
C ASP A 92 5.28 -27.75 -3.17
N ARG A 93 4.93 -26.47 -2.96
CA ARG A 93 3.58 -26.05 -2.57
C ARG A 93 2.93 -25.26 -3.69
N ARG A 94 1.62 -25.47 -3.87
CA ARG A 94 0.84 -24.65 -4.79
C ARG A 94 0.83 -23.20 -4.31
N ALA A 95 1.30 -22.29 -5.14
CA ALA A 95 1.38 -20.86 -4.85
C ALA A 95 0.88 -20.03 -6.04
N LYS A 96 0.37 -18.84 -5.74
CA LYS A 96 0.01 -17.85 -6.76
C LYS A 96 1.24 -16.99 -7.06
N PHE A 97 1.66 -17.01 -8.31
CA PHE A 97 2.76 -16.21 -8.86
C PHE A 97 2.19 -14.96 -9.53
N TYR A 98 2.94 -13.87 -9.44
CA TYR A 98 2.57 -12.55 -9.93
C TYR A 98 3.66 -12.01 -10.85
N ALA A 99 3.26 -11.41 -11.97
CA ALA A 99 4.16 -10.76 -12.90
C ALA A 99 3.62 -9.39 -13.30
N LEU A 100 4.51 -8.45 -13.62
CA LEU A 100 4.13 -7.15 -14.18
C LEU A 100 3.49 -7.33 -15.57
N THR A 101 2.40 -6.61 -15.79
CA THR A 101 1.92 -6.29 -17.14
C THR A 101 2.72 -5.11 -17.71
N ASP A 102 2.54 -4.80 -18.98
CA ASP A 102 3.17 -3.59 -19.57
C ASP A 102 2.63 -2.30 -18.95
N ARG A 103 1.32 -2.28 -18.63
CA ARG A 103 0.70 -1.21 -17.84
C ARG A 103 1.32 -1.11 -16.45
N GLY A 104 1.62 -2.24 -15.82
CA GLY A 104 2.31 -2.30 -14.54
C GLY A 104 3.71 -1.69 -14.57
N ARG A 105 4.47 -1.93 -15.65
CA ARG A 105 5.79 -1.31 -15.85
C ARG A 105 5.68 0.21 -15.99
N GLN A 106 4.75 0.69 -16.81
CA GLN A 106 4.52 2.13 -16.95
C GLN A 106 4.12 2.78 -15.62
N ALA A 107 3.20 2.13 -14.88
CA ALA A 107 2.78 2.62 -13.57
C ALA A 107 3.92 2.64 -12.54
N LEU A 108 4.86 1.70 -12.61
CA LEU A 108 6.07 1.70 -11.78
C LEU A 108 6.92 2.93 -12.08
N ASP A 109 7.17 3.24 -13.35
CA ASP A 109 8.00 4.38 -13.74
C ASP A 109 7.37 5.71 -13.26
N GLU A 110 6.07 5.87 -13.45
CA GLU A 110 5.31 7.05 -13.00
C GLU A 110 5.34 7.20 -11.47
N SER A 111 5.02 6.11 -10.75
CA SER A 111 4.97 6.11 -9.28
C SER A 111 6.36 6.33 -8.66
N THR A 112 7.41 5.76 -9.26
CA THR A 112 8.79 5.95 -8.83
C THR A 112 9.21 7.42 -8.97
N ALA A 113 8.92 8.03 -10.12
CA ALA A 113 9.23 9.44 -10.36
C ALA A 113 8.49 10.37 -9.38
N GLU A 114 7.21 10.11 -9.11
CA GLU A 114 6.42 10.86 -8.14
C GLU A 114 6.99 10.72 -6.71
N TRP A 115 7.32 9.49 -6.31
CA TRP A 115 7.82 9.20 -4.97
C TRP A 115 9.19 9.83 -4.70
N LEU A 116 10.12 9.77 -5.66
CA LEU A 116 11.44 10.40 -5.51
C LEU A 116 11.31 11.92 -5.39
N ARG A 117 10.48 12.56 -6.22
CA ARG A 117 10.22 14.01 -6.12
C ARG A 117 9.65 14.39 -4.76
N PHE A 118 8.68 13.62 -4.27
CA PHE A 118 8.08 13.87 -2.96
C PHE A 118 9.11 13.69 -1.83
N SER A 119 9.88 12.60 -1.87
CA SER A 119 10.91 12.29 -0.88
C SER A 119 12.00 13.36 -0.83
N ASP A 120 12.40 13.88 -1.98
CA ASP A 120 13.39 14.95 -2.09
C ASP A 120 12.87 16.26 -1.47
N ALA A 121 11.61 16.62 -1.73
CA ALA A 121 10.98 17.80 -1.14
C ALA A 121 10.81 17.69 0.38
N VAL A 122 10.47 16.50 0.90
CA VAL A 122 10.42 16.25 2.34
C VAL A 122 11.83 16.32 2.93
N ARG A 123 12.81 15.69 2.29
CA ARG A 123 14.20 15.67 2.72
C ARG A 123 14.81 17.08 2.76
N SER A 124 14.46 17.99 1.84
CA SER A 124 14.98 19.35 1.86
C SER A 124 14.56 20.15 3.10
N ILE A 125 13.50 19.75 3.79
CA ILE A 125 13.03 20.38 5.03
C ILE A 125 13.57 19.64 6.26
N LEU A 126 13.60 18.30 6.22
CA LEU A 126 13.93 17.47 7.38
C LEU A 126 15.42 17.18 7.55
N ALA A 127 16.21 17.21 6.48
CA ALA A 127 17.64 17.03 6.59
C ALA A 127 18.25 18.20 7.37
N PRO A 128 19.11 17.95 8.37
CA PRO A 128 19.80 19.04 9.05
C PRO A 128 20.56 19.87 8.02
N GLY A 129 20.38 21.19 8.07
CA GLY A 129 21.17 22.12 7.27
C GLY A 129 22.64 21.81 7.52
N SER A 130 23.37 21.52 6.44
CA SER A 130 24.83 21.32 6.50
C SER A 130 25.52 22.58 6.98
#